data_AF-A0A9E1F987-F1
#
_entry.id   AF-A0A9E1F987-F1
#
_cell.length_a   1.000
_cell.length_b   1.000
_cell.length_c   1.000
_cell.angle_alpha   90.00
_cell.angle_beta   90.00
_cell.angle_gamma   90.00
#
_symmetry.space_group_name_H-M   'P 1'
#
loop_
_entity.id
_entity.type
_entity.pdbx_description
1 polymer ?
#
loop_
_entity_poly.entity_id
_entity_poly.type
_entity_poly.pdbx_seq_one_letter_code
_entity_poly.pdbx_strand_id
1 'polypeptide(L)'
;ENFSTFKRLANIIKDDKFSKVDESLFEIDAEKALNDAFKAVDKGLAYEPRLKALFALKPQIDEFFDKVMINVENEKMRNNRVAIIGQIYSEILKVADIKEISF
;
A
#
# COMPACT_ATOMS: atom_id res chain seq x y z
N GLU A 1 12.26 -8.35 11.35
CA GLU A 1 11.94 -6.90 11.33
C GLU A 1 10.99 -6.45 10.19
N ASN A 2 10.49 -7.35 9.32
CA ASN A 2 9.65 -6.98 8.17
C ASN A 2 8.20 -6.56 8.47
N PHE A 3 7.69 -6.81 9.68
CA PHE A 3 6.28 -6.62 10.02
C PHE A 3 5.91 -5.19 10.48
N SER A 4 6.88 -4.35 10.83
CA SER A 4 6.61 -3.01 11.39
C SER A 4 5.92 -2.07 10.40
N THR A 5 6.37 -2.05 9.15
CA THR A 5 5.78 -1.24 8.07
C THR A 5 4.35 -1.69 7.77
N PHE A 6 4.12 -3.00 7.61
CA PHE A 6 2.77 -3.52 7.36
C PHE A 6 1.82 -3.31 8.54
N LYS A 7 2.31 -3.41 9.78
CA LYS A 7 1.54 -3.07 10.98
C LYS A 7 1.16 -1.58 11.03
N ARG A 8 2.04 -0.69 10.56
CA ARG A 8 1.72 0.74 10.39
C ARG A 8 0.63 0.95 9.35
N LEU A 9 0.68 0.28 8.19
CA LEU A 9 -0.38 0.32 7.18
C LEU A 9 -1.73 -0.09 7.80
N ALA A 10 -1.78 -1.24 8.48
CA ALA A 10 -3.00 -1.74 9.11
C ALA A 10 -3.60 -0.75 10.13
N ASN A 11 -2.76 -0.10 10.93
CA ASN A 11 -3.22 0.90 11.90
C ASN A 11 -3.85 2.15 11.24
N ILE A 12 -3.39 2.51 10.04
CA ILE A 12 -3.87 3.69 9.30
C ILE A 12 -5.11 3.36 8.47
N ILE A 13 -5.16 2.13 7.93
CA ILE A 13 -6.27 1.63 7.08
C ILE A 13 -7.46 1.09 7.90
N LYS A 14 -7.40 1.14 9.23
CA LYS A 14 -8.40 0.59 10.18
C LYS A 14 -9.88 0.85 9.87
N ASP A 15 -10.20 1.83 9.02
CA ASP A 15 -11.57 2.22 8.66
C ASP A 15 -12.05 1.75 7.27
N ASP A 16 -11.25 1.00 6.52
CA ASP A 16 -11.54 0.33 5.21
C ASP A 16 -12.06 1.22 4.06
N LYS A 17 -12.49 2.45 4.33
CA LYS A 17 -13.03 3.40 3.37
C LYS A 17 -11.91 4.26 2.80
N PHE A 18 -11.20 3.71 1.82
CA PHE A 18 -10.34 4.48 0.95
C PHE A 18 -10.99 4.73 -0.41
N SER A 19 -10.75 5.92 -0.95
CA SER A 19 -11.20 6.31 -2.29
C SER A 19 -10.28 5.74 -3.38
N LYS A 20 -10.57 6.04 -4.64
CA LYS A 20 -9.59 5.81 -5.72
C LYS A 20 -8.38 6.72 -5.55
N VAL A 21 -7.22 6.21 -5.96
CA VAL A 21 -5.98 6.99 -6.05
C VAL A 21 -6.11 7.97 -7.21
N ASP A 22 -5.82 9.24 -6.93
CA ASP A 22 -5.78 10.32 -7.89
C ASP A 22 -4.34 10.78 -8.08
N GLU A 23 -3.79 10.51 -9.26
CA GLU A 23 -2.38 10.79 -9.58
C GLU A 23 -2.10 12.29 -9.74
N SER A 24 -3.16 13.10 -9.91
CA SER A 24 -3.06 14.56 -9.98
C SER A 24 -2.78 15.20 -8.62
N LEU A 25 -2.99 14.45 -7.53
CA LEU A 25 -2.79 14.89 -6.15
C LEU A 25 -1.43 14.42 -5.58
N PHE A 26 -0.54 13.84 -6.39
CA PHE A 26 0.80 13.47 -5.94
C PHE A 26 1.69 14.71 -5.86
N GLU A 27 2.24 14.98 -4.68
CA GLU A 27 3.23 16.05 -4.49
C GLU A 27 4.65 15.51 -4.39
N ILE A 28 4.81 14.30 -3.84
CA ILE A 28 6.12 13.71 -3.57
C ILE A 28 6.36 12.53 -4.52
N ASP A 29 7.55 12.46 -5.11
CA ASP A 29 7.95 11.37 -6.00
C ASP A 29 7.79 9.98 -5.36
N ALA A 30 7.95 9.87 -4.04
CA ALA A 30 7.74 8.62 -3.30
C ALA A 30 6.28 8.11 -3.40
N GLU A 31 5.28 8.99 -3.46
CA GLU A 31 3.86 8.63 -3.66
C GLU A 31 3.67 7.98 -5.03
N LYS A 32 4.25 8.64 -6.04
CA LYS A 32 4.21 8.19 -7.43
C LYS A 32 4.96 6.87 -7.61
N ALA A 33 6.18 6.77 -7.07
CA ALA A 33 7.01 5.57 -7.15
C ALA A 33 6.34 4.37 -6.47
N LEU A 34 5.70 4.57 -5.32
CA LEU A 34 4.96 3.52 -4.64
C LEU A 34 3.74 3.06 -5.45
N ASN A 35 2.95 4.00 -5.97
CA ASN A 35 1.79 3.71 -6.81
C ASN A 35 2.17 3.00 -8.11
N ASP A 36 3.25 3.43 -8.77
CA ASP A 36 3.76 2.82 -10.01
C ASP A 36 4.26 1.39 -9.75
N ALA A 37 5.04 1.20 -8.69
CA ALA A 37 5.49 -0.13 -8.27
C ALA A 37 4.31 -1.05 -7.93
N PHE A 38 3.27 -0.54 -7.29
CA PHE A 38 2.05 -1.29 -7.02
C PHE A 38 1.27 -1.63 -8.30
N LYS A 39 1.15 -0.70 -9.25
CA LYS A 39 0.52 -0.95 -10.55
C LYS A 39 1.30 -1.98 -11.38
N ALA A 40 2.62 -2.03 -11.23
CA ALA A 40 3.48 -3.03 -11.86
C ALA A 40 3.29 -4.44 -11.27
N VAL A 41 2.66 -4.59 -10.11
CA VAL A 41 2.30 -5.91 -9.57
C VAL A 41 1.20 -6.51 -10.45
N ASP A 42 1.57 -7.54 -11.20
CA ASP A 42 0.62 -8.26 -12.03
C ASP A 42 -0.35 -9.08 -11.15
N LYS A 43 -1.63 -8.70 -11.22
CA LYS A 43 -2.73 -9.32 -10.46
C LYS A 43 -3.17 -10.67 -11.07
N GLY A 44 -2.56 -11.10 -12.16
CA GLY A 44 -2.69 -12.44 -12.73
C GLY A 44 -1.69 -13.45 -12.15
N LEU A 45 -0.64 -12.99 -11.46
CA LEU A 45 0.38 -13.85 -10.87
C LEU A 45 -0.21 -14.82 -9.84
N ALA A 46 0.36 -16.02 -9.79
CA ALA A 46 0.10 -17.01 -8.75
C ALA A 46 0.45 -16.49 -7.35
N TYR A 47 -0.03 -17.19 -6.31
CA TYR A 47 0.12 -16.80 -4.90
C TYR A 47 1.54 -16.36 -4.52
N GLU A 48 2.54 -17.22 -4.71
CA GLU A 48 3.93 -16.98 -4.30
C GLU A 48 4.58 -15.80 -5.03
N PRO A 49 4.56 -15.71 -6.38
CA PRO A 49 5.14 -14.56 -7.08
C PRO A 49 4.41 -13.26 -6.76
N ARG A 50 3.09 -13.30 -6.55
CA ARG A 50 2.32 -12.12 -6.14
C ARG A 50 2.70 -11.66 -4.74
N LEU A 51 2.81 -12.58 -3.79
CA LEU A 51 3.27 -12.29 -2.44
C LEU A 51 4.67 -11.66 -2.49
N LYS A 52 5.60 -12.25 -3.24
CA LYS A 52 6.96 -11.74 -3.40
C LYS A 52 6.99 -10.34 -4.00
N ALA A 53 6.15 -10.07 -5.00
CA ALA A 53 6.01 -8.74 -5.61
C ALA A 53 5.49 -7.71 -4.59
N LEU A 54 4.48 -8.06 -3.79
CA LEU A 54 3.95 -7.20 -2.72
C LEU A 54 4.99 -6.94 -1.62
N PHE A 55 5.76 -7.95 -1.22
CA PHE A 55 6.88 -7.77 -0.28
C PHE A 55 8.00 -6.90 -0.87
N ALA A 56 8.20 -6.94 -2.19
CA ALA A 56 9.17 -6.09 -2.88
C ALA A 56 8.75 -4.61 -2.94
N LEU A 57 7.50 -4.27 -2.57
CA LEU A 57 7.07 -2.88 -2.37
C LEU A 57 7.52 -2.31 -1.02
N LYS A 58 8.00 -3.15 -0.09
CA LYS A 58 8.38 -2.72 1.26
C LYS A 58 9.33 -1.51 1.27
N PRO A 59 10.45 -1.45 0.52
CA PRO A 59 11.33 -0.30 0.57
C PRO A 59 10.66 1.00 0.10
N GLN A 60 9.78 0.93 -0.90
CA GLN A 60 9.01 2.06 -1.42
C GLN A 60 7.97 2.52 -0.40
N ILE A 61 7.33 1.58 0.32
CA ILE A 61 6.40 1.91 1.40
C ILE A 61 7.14 2.58 2.56
N ASP A 62 8.32 2.08 2.92
CA ASP A 62 9.14 2.66 3.98
C ASP A 62 9.57 4.09 3.63
N GLU A 63 10.06 4.29 2.40
CA GLU A 63 10.41 5.61 1.88
C GLU A 63 9.19 6.54 1.79
N PHE A 64 8.02 6.02 1.42
CA PHE A 64 6.78 6.76 1.47
C PHE A 64 6.46 7.20 2.90
N PHE A 65 6.57 6.35 3.91
CA PHE A 65 6.32 6.77 5.29
C PHE A 65 7.35 7.76 5.84
N ASP A 66 8.59 7.69 5.35
CA ASP A 66 9.68 8.59 5.76
C ASP A 66 9.54 9.97 5.12
N LYS A 67 9.25 10.02 3.81
CA LYS A 67 9.16 11.26 3.03
C LYS A 67 7.76 11.86 3.00
N VAL A 68 6.71 11.05 3.10
CA VAL A 68 5.32 11.44 2.89
C VAL A 68 4.56 11.43 4.22
N MET A 69 4.21 12.62 4.69
CA MET A 69 3.38 12.76 5.88
C MET A 69 1.92 12.48 5.53
N ILE A 70 1.35 11.37 6.02
CA ILE A 70 -0.06 11.03 5.73
C ILE A 70 -1.03 11.99 6.43
N ASN A 71 -0.69 12.42 7.64
CA ASN A 71 -1.50 13.35 8.42
C ASN A 71 -1.21 14.80 8.05
N VAL A 72 -1.67 15.21 6.86
CA VAL A 72 -1.64 16.59 6.38
C VAL A 72 -2.99 17.28 6.54
N GLU A 73 -2.98 18.62 6.55
CA GLU A 73 -4.20 19.45 6.66
C GLU A 73 -5.14 19.28 5.46
N ASN A 74 -4.59 18.97 4.28
CA ASN A 74 -5.39 18.77 3.08
C ASN A 74 -6.04 17.38 3.08
N GLU A 75 -7.34 17.34 3.36
CA GLU A 75 -8.13 16.11 3.41
C GLU A 75 -8.09 15.32 2.09
N LYS A 76 -8.03 16.00 0.93
CA LYS A 76 -7.95 15.33 -0.38
C LYS A 76 -6.64 14.57 -0.52
N MET A 77 -5.53 15.19 -0.11
CA MET A 77 -4.21 14.56 -0.13
C MET A 77 -4.09 13.43 0.88
N ARG A 78 -4.59 13.64 2.09
CA ARG A 78 -4.68 12.59 3.11
C ARG A 78 -5.46 11.38 2.58
N ASN A 79 -6.62 11.61 1.99
CA ASN A 79 -7.44 10.53 1.42
C ASN A 79 -6.72 9.83 0.25
N ASN A 80 -6.02 10.57 -0.60
CA ASN A 80 -5.23 9.99 -1.69
C ASN A 80 -4.08 9.11 -1.16
N ARG A 81 -3.33 9.62 -0.18
CA ARG A 81 -2.24 8.90 0.49
C ARG A 81 -2.76 7.62 1.12
N VAL A 82 -3.85 7.70 1.88
CA VAL A 82 -4.55 6.54 2.47
C VAL A 82 -5.03 5.57 1.38
N ALA A 83 -5.47 6.07 0.23
CA ALA A 83 -5.87 5.21 -0.89
C ALA A 83 -4.72 4.38 -1.49
N ILE A 84 -3.53 4.95 -1.62
CA ILE A 84 -2.35 4.22 -2.13
C ILE A 84 -2.04 3.05 -1.18
N ILE A 85 -1.86 3.35 0.11
CA ILE A 85 -1.54 2.33 1.11
C ILE A 85 -2.68 1.35 1.35
N GLY A 86 -3.94 1.78 1.18
CA GLY A 86 -5.13 0.95 1.33
C GLY A 86 -5.26 -0.09 0.23
N GLN A 87 -4.98 0.29 -1.03
CA GLN A 87 -4.97 -0.67 -2.13
C GLN A 87 -3.89 -1.74 -1.95
N ILE A 88 -2.67 -1.34 -1.54
CA ILE A 88 -1.57 -2.26 -1.27
C ILE A 88 -1.95 -3.22 -0.13
N TYR A 89 -2.46 -2.67 0.97
CA TYR A 89 -2.89 -3.47 2.12
C TYR A 89 -4.01 -4.44 1.76
N SER A 90 -5.00 -4.01 0.97
CA SER A 90 -6.09 -4.86 0.49
C SER A 90 -5.57 -6.00 -0.40
N GLU A 91 -4.61 -5.75 -1.28
CA GLU A 91 -4.01 -6.84 -2.08
C GLU A 91 -3.18 -7.79 -1.21
N ILE A 92 -2.42 -7.28 -0.24
CA ILE A 92 -1.70 -8.11 0.73
C ILE A 92 -2.67 -8.96 1.52
N LEU A 93 -3.79 -8.39 1.99
CA LEU A 93 -4.83 -9.15 2.68
C LEU A 93 -5.42 -10.21 1.75
N LYS A 94 -5.77 -9.90 0.50
CA LYS A 94 -6.27 -10.92 -0.44
C LYS A 94 -5.30 -12.07 -0.61
N VAL A 95 -3.99 -11.80 -0.68
CA VAL A 95 -2.98 -12.85 -0.78
C VAL A 95 -2.75 -13.54 0.57
N ALA A 96 -2.75 -12.83 1.69
CA ALA A 96 -2.53 -13.41 3.01
C ALA A 96 -3.73 -14.22 3.52
N ASP A 97 -4.95 -13.80 3.20
CA ASP A 97 -6.23 -14.44 3.53
C ASP A 97 -6.40 -15.76 2.76
N ILE A 98 -5.86 -15.86 1.54
CA ILE A 98 -5.73 -17.15 0.82
C ILE A 98 -4.88 -18.18 1.61
N LYS A 99 -4.11 -17.74 2.61
CA LYS A 99 -3.37 -18.63 3.52
C LYS A 99 -4.12 -19.03 4.80
N GLU A 100 -5.33 -18.52 5.06
CA GLU A 100 -6.17 -18.99 6.17
C GLU A 100 -7.10 -20.15 5.77
N ILE A 101 -6.69 -20.94 4.76
CA ILE A 101 -7.14 -22.32 4.58
C ILE A 101 -5.88 -23.16 4.33
N SER A 102 -5.57 -24.03 5.29
CA SER A 102 -4.50 -25.04 5.28
C SER A 102 -3.10 -24.56 5.68
N PHE A 103 -2.86 -24.49 6.99
CA PHE A 103 -1.84 -25.32 7.62
C PHE A 103 -2.44 -26.03 8.83
#